data_AF-A0A093Q5V3-F1
#
_entry.id   AF-A0A093Q5V3-F1
#
_cell.length_a   1.000
_cell.length_b   1.000
_cell.length_c   1.000
_cell.angle_alpha   90.00
_cell.angle_beta   90.00
_cell.angle_gamma   90.00
#
_symmetry.space_group_name_H-M   'P 1'
#
loop_
_entity.id
_entity.type
_entity.pdbx_description
1 polymer ?
#
loop_
_entity_poly.entity_id
_entity_poly.type
_entity_poly.pdbx_seq_one_letter_code
_entity_poly.pdbx_strand_id
1 'polypeptide(L)'
;SRFLEVEQPTFSKASRMLAFVYPYLFDSIPLFYRVCLPQPTVTAPRHLLAAGCTEAAILVHYKHTVFAFLTCFIFASHLPERLAPGHFDYIGHSHQVFHVCGIISTHFQMEAITMDMAERRDRLLPASLLPSSLQTLGSMGICLAVSLAVIGLCSMSLRFMPEP
;
A
#
# COMPACT_ATOMS: atom_id res chain seq x y z
N SER A 1 8.74 -23.40 -4.43
CA SER A 1 7.54 -22.84 -3.75
C SER A 1 6.20 -23.47 -4.15
N ARG A 2 6.14 -24.36 -5.15
CA ARG A 2 4.88 -24.99 -5.58
C ARG A 2 4.32 -26.02 -4.59
N PHE A 3 5.18 -26.60 -3.75
CA PHE A 3 4.82 -27.68 -2.81
C PHE A 3 3.96 -27.19 -1.62
N LEU A 4 4.28 -26.06 -0.99
CA LEU A 4 3.43 -25.47 0.07
C LEU A 4 2.07 -24.99 -0.46
N GLU A 5 1.99 -24.57 -1.73
CA GLU A 5 0.72 -24.19 -2.38
C GLU A 5 -0.15 -25.42 -2.70
N VAL A 6 0.46 -26.60 -2.82
CA VAL A 6 -0.22 -27.90 -3.00
C VAL A 6 -0.61 -28.52 -1.65
N GLU A 7 0.25 -28.47 -0.63
CA GLU A 7 -0.01 -29.02 0.71
C GLU A 7 -0.98 -28.15 1.54
N GLN A 8 -0.84 -26.81 1.49
CA GLN A 8 -1.64 -25.86 2.28
C GLN A 8 -2.04 -24.63 1.44
N PRO A 9 -2.98 -24.80 0.49
CA PRO A 9 -3.37 -23.75 -0.45
C PRO A 9 -3.98 -22.52 0.21
N THR A 10 -4.70 -22.70 1.33
CA THR A 10 -5.32 -21.59 2.08
C THR A 10 -4.29 -20.75 2.83
N PHE A 11 -3.32 -21.39 3.47
CA PHE A 11 -2.24 -20.71 4.20
C PHE A 11 -1.35 -19.89 3.26
N SER A 12 -0.97 -20.46 2.11
CA SER A 12 -0.17 -19.75 1.11
C SER A 12 -0.89 -18.50 0.58
N LYS A 13 -2.18 -18.61 0.29
CA LYS A 13 -3.01 -17.46 -0.14
C LYS A 13 -3.15 -16.39 0.95
N ALA A 14 -3.40 -16.80 2.19
CA ALA A 14 -3.51 -15.88 3.32
C ALA A 14 -2.18 -15.15 3.59
N SER A 15 -1.06 -15.87 3.57
CA SER A 15 0.28 -15.30 3.74
C SER A 15 0.58 -14.27 2.64
N ARG A 16 0.25 -14.59 1.38
CA ARG A 16 0.41 -13.67 0.25
C ARG A 16 -0.39 -12.39 0.44
N MET A 17 -1.65 -12.48 0.89
CA MET A 17 -2.45 -11.28 1.19
C MET A 17 -1.89 -10.48 2.37
N LEU A 18 -1.53 -11.15 3.46
CA LEU A 18 -0.99 -10.50 4.65
C LEU A 18 0.28 -9.71 4.35
N ALA A 19 1.14 -10.24 3.47
CA ALA A 19 2.36 -9.56 3.03
C ALA A 19 2.09 -8.20 2.36
N PHE A 20 0.91 -7.99 1.76
CA PHE A 20 0.51 -6.71 1.16
C PHE A 20 -0.34 -5.84 2.09
N VAL A 21 -1.25 -6.46 2.85
CA VAL A 21 -2.16 -5.75 3.75
C VAL A 21 -1.40 -5.14 4.93
N TYR A 22 -0.42 -5.84 5.48
CA TYR A 22 0.32 -5.37 6.66
C TYR A 22 1.08 -4.06 6.39
N PRO A 23 1.92 -3.94 5.34
CA PRO A 23 2.58 -2.67 5.03
C PRO A 23 1.59 -1.53 4.77
N TYR A 24 0.51 -1.81 4.02
CA TYR A 24 -0.53 -0.81 3.75
C TYR A 24 -1.16 -0.25 5.02
N LEU A 25 -1.54 -1.12 5.97
CA LEU A 25 -2.13 -0.69 7.23
C LEU A 25 -1.14 0.13 8.06
N PHE A 26 0.12 -0.29 8.10
CA PHE A 26 1.17 0.41 8.83
C PHE A 26 1.42 1.81 8.26
N ASP A 27 1.57 1.93 6.93
CA ASP A 27 1.81 3.21 6.26
C ASP A 27 0.58 4.15 6.33
N SER A 28 -0.62 3.58 6.47
CA SER A 28 -1.88 4.33 6.55
C SER A 28 -2.24 4.79 7.97
N ILE A 29 -1.46 4.45 9.00
CA ILE A 29 -1.73 4.86 10.40
C ILE A 29 -1.99 6.38 10.53
N PRO A 30 -1.17 7.29 9.93
CA PRO A 30 -1.40 8.74 10.04
C PRO A 30 -2.72 9.19 9.39
N LEU A 31 -3.15 8.51 8.33
CA LEU A 31 -4.40 8.81 7.64
C LEU A 31 -5.61 8.35 8.45
N PHE A 32 -5.56 7.13 9.01
CA PHE A 32 -6.61 6.65 9.91
C PHE A 32 -6.71 7.52 11.16
N TYR A 33 -5.58 7.99 11.70
CA TYR A 33 -5.56 8.98 12.79
C TYR A 33 -6.27 10.27 12.37
N ARG A 34 -5.97 10.80 11.17
CA ARG A 34 -6.55 12.04 10.64
C ARG A 34 -8.06 11.94 10.36
N VAL A 35 -8.56 10.77 9.95
CA VAL A 35 -9.96 10.54 9.58
C VAL A 35 -10.82 10.13 10.78
N CYS A 36 -10.30 9.28 11.68
CA CYS A 36 -11.09 8.67 12.76
C CYS A 36 -11.08 9.48 14.06
N LEU A 37 -10.09 10.35 14.28
CA LEU A 37 -10.06 11.16 15.49
C LEU A 37 -10.65 12.54 15.24
N PRO A 38 -11.56 13.02 16.12
CA PRO A 38 -11.98 14.41 16.10
C PRO A 38 -10.74 15.27 16.32
N GLN A 39 -10.40 16.11 15.35
CA GLN A 39 -9.29 17.05 15.53
C GLN A 39 -9.66 18.03 16.66
N PRO A 40 -8.76 18.24 17.63
CA PRO A 40 -9.00 19.20 18.70
C PRO A 40 -9.26 20.55 18.04
N THR A 41 -10.45 21.08 18.27
CA THR A 41 -10.92 22.40 17.86
C THR A 41 -9.85 23.44 18.17
N VAL A 42 -9.06 23.81 17.16
CA VAL A 42 -8.27 25.03 17.23
C VAL A 42 -9.26 26.17 17.05
N THR A 43 -9.45 26.95 18.10
CA THR A 43 -10.18 28.22 18.19
C THR A 43 -9.54 29.32 17.35
N ALA A 44 -9.22 29.02 16.08
CA ALA A 44 -8.81 30.00 15.07
C ALA A 44 -9.77 29.87 13.88
N PRO A 45 -10.27 30.98 13.31
CA PRO A 45 -11.28 30.93 12.28
C PRO A 45 -10.74 30.22 11.02
N ARG A 46 -11.36 29.07 10.67
CA ARG A 46 -11.09 28.28 9.45
C ARG A 46 -11.22 29.06 8.14
N HIS A 47 -11.74 30.29 8.17
CA HIS A 47 -12.11 31.05 6.99
C HIS A 47 -10.93 31.75 6.26
N LEU A 48 -9.69 31.67 6.78
CA LEU A 48 -8.60 32.50 6.24
C LEU A 48 -7.36 31.79 5.71
N LEU A 49 -7.22 30.44 5.70
CA LEU A 49 -6.00 29.88 5.07
C LEU A 49 -6.03 28.49 4.39
N ALA A 50 -6.96 27.56 4.64
CA ALA A 50 -6.79 26.20 4.08
C ALA A 50 -8.06 25.34 3.96
N ALA A 51 -9.26 25.92 4.06
CA ALA A 51 -10.50 25.16 4.17
C ALA A 51 -10.87 24.30 2.94
N GLY A 52 -10.22 24.49 1.78
CA GLY A 52 -10.44 23.70 0.58
C GLY A 52 -9.43 22.57 0.36
N CYS A 53 -8.15 22.78 0.65
CA CYS A 53 -7.09 21.82 0.29
C CYS A 53 -7.04 20.61 1.23
N THR A 54 -7.23 20.81 2.53
CA THR A 54 -7.24 19.73 3.52
C THR A 54 -8.41 18.76 3.28
N GLU A 55 -9.59 19.29 2.97
CA GLU A 55 -10.79 18.52 2.64
C GLU A 55 -10.64 17.79 1.28
N ALA A 56 -10.03 18.47 0.29
CA ALA A 56 -9.74 17.87 -1.01
C ALA A 56 -8.74 16.70 -0.89
N ALA A 57 -7.65 16.87 -0.15
CA ALA A 57 -6.65 15.80 0.05
C ALA A 57 -7.27 14.58 0.77
N ILE A 58 -8.14 14.80 1.76
CA ILE A 58 -8.88 13.72 2.44
C ILE A 58 -9.78 12.96 1.45
N LEU A 59 -10.47 13.67 0.56
CA LEU A 59 -11.29 13.04 -0.47
C LEU A 59 -10.45 12.17 -1.43
N VAL A 60 -9.27 12.65 -1.84
CA VAL A 60 -8.36 11.87 -2.69
C VAL A 60 -7.80 10.66 -1.94
N HIS A 61 -7.45 10.79 -0.65
CA HIS A 61 -7.08 9.65 0.21
C HIS A 61 -8.21 8.62 0.31
N TYR A 62 -9.47 9.06 0.43
CA TYR A 62 -10.61 8.15 0.45
C TYR A 62 -10.74 7.38 -0.88
N LYS A 63 -10.58 8.08 -2.02
CA LYS A 63 -10.56 7.43 -3.34
C LYS A 63 -9.44 6.38 -3.42
N HIS A 64 -8.23 6.72 -2.99
CA HIS A 64 -7.12 5.78 -2.89
C HIS A 64 -7.50 4.55 -2.03
N THR A 65 -8.03 4.73 -0.82
CA THR A 65 -8.44 3.64 0.07
C THR A 65 -9.50 2.72 -0.56
N VAL A 66 -10.50 3.28 -1.24
CA VAL A 66 -11.52 2.50 -1.94
C VAL A 66 -10.91 1.65 -3.05
N PHE A 67 -10.03 2.21 -3.88
CA PHE A 67 -9.38 1.47 -4.95
C PHE A 67 -8.35 0.44 -4.42
N ALA A 68 -7.65 0.74 -3.32
CA ALA A 68 -6.77 -0.21 -2.63
C ALA A 68 -7.56 -1.41 -2.09
N PHE A 69 -8.70 -1.16 -1.44
CA PHE A 69 -9.61 -2.20 -0.98
C PHE A 69 -10.14 -3.02 -2.16
N LEU A 70 -10.60 -2.38 -3.24
CA LEU A 70 -11.10 -3.06 -4.43
C LEU A 70 -10.03 -3.94 -5.07
N THR A 71 -8.78 -3.46 -5.13
CA THR A 71 -7.62 -4.22 -5.61
C THR A 71 -7.44 -5.50 -4.79
N CYS A 72 -7.43 -5.39 -3.46
CA CYS A 72 -7.34 -6.55 -2.56
C CYS A 72 -8.53 -7.50 -2.71
N PHE A 73 -9.75 -6.95 -2.79
CA PHE A 73 -10.98 -7.71 -2.92
C PHE A 73 -11.04 -8.51 -4.22
N ILE A 74 -10.68 -7.92 -5.36
CA ILE A 74 -10.64 -8.62 -6.66
C ILE A 74 -9.60 -9.73 -6.63
N PHE A 75 -8.41 -9.44 -6.09
CA PHE A 75 -7.35 -10.44 -5.93
C PHE A 75 -7.80 -11.62 -5.07
N ALA A 76 -8.55 -11.36 -4.00
CA ALA A 76 -9.04 -12.37 -3.08
C ALA A 76 -10.21 -13.20 -3.61
N SER A 77 -11.14 -12.52 -4.27
CA SER A 77 -12.41 -13.11 -4.66
C SER A 77 -12.33 -13.82 -6.01
N HIS A 78 -11.39 -13.45 -6.89
CA HIS A 78 -11.30 -13.91 -8.28
C HIS A 78 -12.58 -13.60 -9.10
N LEU A 79 -13.14 -12.42 -8.87
CA LEU A 79 -14.28 -11.90 -9.62
C LEU A 79 -13.79 -11.04 -10.80
N PRO A 80 -14.48 -11.07 -11.96
CA PRO A 80 -15.81 -11.65 -12.20
C PRO A 80 -15.82 -13.09 -12.75
N GLU A 81 -14.67 -13.69 -13.09
CA GLU A 81 -14.60 -15.01 -13.75
C GLU A 81 -15.22 -16.14 -12.92
N ARG A 82 -15.27 -16.01 -11.59
CA ARG A 82 -16.02 -16.94 -10.74
C ARG A 82 -17.53 -16.91 -10.92
N LEU A 83 -18.10 -15.80 -11.39
CA LEU A 83 -19.54 -15.64 -11.60
C LEU A 83 -19.96 -16.07 -13.01
N ALA A 84 -19.09 -15.91 -14.01
CA ALA A 84 -19.32 -16.40 -15.37
C ALA A 84 -18.06 -17.06 -15.94
N PRO A 85 -17.83 -18.35 -15.61
CA PRO A 85 -16.71 -19.11 -16.17
C PRO A 85 -16.76 -19.16 -17.69
N GLY A 86 -15.63 -18.94 -18.37
CA GLY A 86 -15.53 -18.96 -19.84
C GLY A 86 -15.88 -17.62 -20.52
N HIS A 87 -16.37 -16.62 -19.79
CA HIS A 87 -16.74 -15.32 -20.37
C HIS A 87 -15.62 -14.27 -20.27
N PHE A 88 -14.67 -14.47 -19.35
CA PHE A 88 -13.61 -13.50 -19.04
C PHE A 88 -12.21 -14.02 -19.39
N ASP A 89 -12.10 -15.03 -20.26
CA ASP A 89 -10.84 -15.75 -20.47
C ASP A 89 -9.72 -14.89 -21.10
N TYR A 90 -10.08 -13.87 -21.88
CA TYR A 90 -9.11 -12.98 -22.56
C TYR A 90 -9.14 -11.54 -22.04
N ILE A 91 -10.32 -11.01 -21.72
CA ILE A 91 -10.51 -9.62 -21.29
C ILE A 91 -11.37 -9.59 -20.03
N GLY A 92 -10.96 -8.78 -19.05
CA GLY A 92 -11.73 -8.51 -17.85
C GLY A 92 -11.66 -9.58 -16.77
N HIS A 93 -10.76 -10.56 -16.87
CA HIS A 93 -10.49 -11.45 -15.74
C HIS A 93 -9.93 -10.68 -14.54
N SER A 94 -10.13 -11.20 -13.33
CA SER A 94 -9.81 -10.54 -12.06
C SER A 94 -8.40 -9.96 -12.03
N HIS A 95 -7.40 -10.66 -12.56
CA HIS A 95 -6.03 -10.17 -12.55
C HIS A 95 -5.82 -8.90 -13.42
N GLN A 96 -6.55 -8.75 -14.55
CA GLN A 96 -6.53 -7.50 -15.31
C GLN A 96 -7.21 -6.38 -14.53
N VAL A 97 -8.39 -6.65 -13.96
CA VAL A 97 -9.12 -5.64 -13.18
C VAL A 97 -8.35 -5.24 -11.91
N PHE A 98 -7.64 -6.19 -11.29
CA PHE A 98 -6.70 -5.98 -10.19
C PHE A 98 -5.62 -4.97 -10.59
N HIS A 99 -4.96 -5.14 -11.74
CA HIS A 99 -3.93 -4.20 -12.21
C HIS A 99 -4.51 -2.81 -12.46
N VAL A 100 -5.68 -2.73 -13.10
CA VAL A 100 -6.35 -1.44 -13.36
C VAL A 100 -6.68 -0.72 -12.05
N CYS A 101 -7.29 -1.42 -11.09
CA CYS A 101 -7.61 -0.85 -9.78
C CYS A 101 -6.34 -0.44 -9.02
N GLY A 102 -5.28 -1.25 -9.09
CA GLY A 102 -3.99 -0.95 -8.46
C GLY A 102 -3.35 0.31 -9.03
N ILE A 103 -3.34 0.48 -10.36
CA ILE A 103 -2.80 1.67 -11.01
C ILE A 103 -3.59 2.92 -10.62
N ILE A 104 -4.93 2.86 -10.64
CA ILE A 104 -5.79 3.98 -10.24
C ILE A 104 -5.58 4.31 -8.75
N SER A 105 -5.45 3.28 -7.91
CA SER A 105 -5.14 3.44 -6.48
C SER A 105 -3.84 4.19 -6.28
N THR A 106 -2.75 3.78 -6.93
CA THR A 106 -1.43 4.43 -6.84
C THR A 106 -1.47 5.85 -7.39
N HIS A 107 -2.26 6.11 -8.43
CA HIS A 107 -2.43 7.46 -8.95
C HIS A 107 -3.02 8.40 -7.88
N PHE A 108 -4.14 8.02 -7.25
CA PHE A 108 -4.72 8.81 -6.16
C PHE A 108 -3.81 8.88 -4.93
N GLN A 109 -3.03 7.83 -4.66
CA GLN A 109 -2.03 7.84 -3.59
C GLN A 109 -1.01 8.96 -3.82
N MET A 110 -0.42 9.01 -5.01
CA MET A 110 0.60 10.00 -5.35
C MET A 110 0.03 11.42 -5.39
N GLU A 111 -1.18 11.58 -5.91
CA GLU A 111 -1.89 12.87 -5.93
C GLU A 111 -2.12 13.39 -4.50
N ALA A 112 -2.67 12.55 -3.61
CA ALA A 112 -2.95 12.92 -2.23
C ALA A 112 -1.68 13.22 -1.43
N ILE A 113 -0.62 12.42 -1.61
CA ILE A 113 0.70 12.68 -1.00
C ILE A 113 1.26 14.01 -1.48
N THR A 114 1.15 14.33 -2.77
CA THR A 114 1.65 15.59 -3.31
C THR A 114 0.87 16.79 -2.74
N MET A 115 -0.44 16.66 -2.58
CA MET A 115 -1.28 17.67 -1.93
C MET A 115 -0.86 17.88 -0.47
N ASP A 116 -0.68 16.80 0.29
CA ASP A 116 -0.24 16.86 1.69
C ASP A 116 1.17 17.45 1.83
N MET A 117 2.08 17.08 0.93
CA MET A 117 3.42 17.66 0.87
C MET A 117 3.37 19.16 0.62
N ALA A 118 2.58 19.61 -0.35
CA ALA A 118 2.42 21.02 -0.67
C ALA A 118 1.83 21.81 0.51
N GLU A 119 0.79 21.27 1.18
CA GLU A 119 0.15 21.89 2.34
C GLU A 119 1.11 22.02 3.53
N ARG A 120 1.95 21.00 3.77
CA ARG A 120 2.80 20.93 4.97
C ARG A 120 4.19 21.52 4.76
N ARG A 121 4.58 21.80 3.51
CA ARG A 121 5.92 22.27 3.15
C ARG A 121 6.39 23.43 4.01
N ASP A 122 5.63 24.51 4.05
CA ASP A 122 6.03 25.74 4.74
C ASP A 122 6.08 25.59 6.27
N ARG A 123 5.31 24.65 6.82
CA ARG A 123 5.31 24.32 8.25
C ARG A 123 6.47 23.42 8.65
N LEU A 124 6.87 22.51 7.77
CA LEU A 124 7.89 21.51 8.05
C LEU A 124 9.29 22.01 7.75
N LEU A 125 9.48 22.81 6.69
CA LEU A 125 10.81 23.31 6.30
C LEU A 125 11.60 24.00 7.44
N PRO A 126 10.98 24.82 8.33
CA PRO A 126 11.71 25.46 9.42
C PRO A 126 12.04 24.51 10.59
N ALA A 127 11.24 23.45 10.76
CA ALA A 127 11.30 22.53 11.90
C ALA A 127 11.98 21.19 11.58
N SER A 128 12.15 20.87 10.30
CA SER A 128 12.72 19.59 9.86
C SER A 128 14.24 19.64 9.87
N LEU A 129 14.86 18.85 10.76
CA LEU A 129 16.25 18.46 10.59
C LEU A 129 16.32 17.54 9.35
N LEU A 130 17.00 18.00 8.30
CA LEU A 130 17.26 17.15 7.14
C LEU A 130 17.96 15.86 7.62
N PRO A 131 17.48 14.67 7.21
CA PRO A 131 18.14 13.43 7.57
C PRO A 131 19.58 13.50 7.07
N SER A 132 20.52 13.14 7.95
CA SER A 132 21.93 13.16 7.58
C SER A 132 22.21 12.13 6.47
N SER A 133 23.26 12.37 5.67
CA SER A 133 23.68 11.42 4.64
C SER A 133 23.92 10.02 5.21
N LEU A 134 24.42 9.93 6.45
CA LEU A 134 24.63 8.66 7.15
C LEU A 134 23.31 7.96 7.48
N GLN A 135 22.30 8.69 7.94
CA GLN A 135 20.98 8.10 8.20
C GLN A 135 20.35 7.56 6.92
N THR A 136 20.41 8.32 5.83
CA THR A 136 19.82 7.95 4.54
C THR A 136 20.56 6.77 3.91
N LEU A 137 21.87 6.87 3.75
CA LEU A 137 22.69 5.79 3.17
C LEU A 137 22.72 4.56 4.06
N GLY A 138 22.74 4.76 5.39
CA GLY A 138 22.67 3.69 6.38
C GLY A 138 21.37 2.91 6.29
N SER A 139 20.21 3.59 6.24
CA SER A 139 18.92 2.91 6.09
C SER A 139 18.80 2.16 4.76
N MET A 140 19.29 2.75 3.67
CA MET A 140 19.34 2.08 2.36
C MET A 140 20.22 0.82 2.40
N GLY A 141 21.41 0.91 3.02
CA GLY A 141 22.34 -0.20 3.17
C GLY A 141 21.76 -1.34 4.02
N ILE A 142 21.13 -1.01 5.14
CA ILE A 142 20.43 -1.98 6.01
C ILE A 142 19.30 -2.67 5.23
N CYS A 143 18.46 -1.90 4.54
CA CYS A 143 17.36 -2.44 3.74
C CYS A 143 17.86 -3.42 2.66
N LEU A 144 18.93 -3.05 1.96
CA LEU A 144 19.56 -3.90 0.95
C LEU A 144 20.12 -5.18 1.58
N ALA A 145 20.88 -5.07 2.68
CA ALA A 145 21.47 -6.21 3.37
C ALA A 145 20.41 -7.19 3.88
N VAL A 146 19.33 -6.69 4.50
CA VAL A 146 18.21 -7.52 4.96
C VAL A 146 17.52 -8.20 3.77
N SER A 147 17.27 -7.48 2.68
CA SER A 147 16.65 -8.05 1.48
C SER A 147 17.50 -9.16 0.87
N LEU A 148 18.81 -8.94 0.76
CA LEU A 148 19.77 -9.95 0.26
C LEU A 148 19.86 -11.16 1.19
N ALA A 149 19.83 -10.95 2.51
CA ALA A 149 19.81 -12.04 3.48
C ALA A 149 18.55 -12.90 3.34
N VAL A 150 17.37 -12.27 3.22
CA VAL A 150 16.11 -12.99 2.99
C VAL A 150 16.16 -13.78 1.68
N ILE A 151 16.60 -13.16 0.58
CA ILE A 151 16.75 -13.84 -0.71
C ILE A 151 17.72 -15.03 -0.60
N GLY A 152 18.86 -14.82 0.06
CA GLY A 152 19.87 -15.86 0.28
C GLY A 152 19.31 -17.04 1.09
N LEU A 153 18.62 -16.76 2.19
CA LEU A 153 17.98 -17.79 3.02
C LEU A 153 16.93 -18.58 2.23
N CYS A 154 16.01 -17.88 1.54
CA CYS A 154 15.01 -18.53 0.70
C CYS A 154 15.65 -19.36 -0.43
N SER A 155 16.71 -18.86 -1.07
CA SER A 155 17.42 -19.57 -2.14
C SER A 155 18.12 -20.82 -1.63
N MET A 156 18.70 -20.77 -0.43
CA MET A 156 19.31 -21.94 0.20
C MET A 156 18.26 -22.98 0.57
N SER A 157 17.12 -22.57 1.15
CA SER A 157 16.02 -23.48 1.47
C SER A 157 15.48 -24.22 0.24
N LEU A 158 15.52 -23.62 -0.94
CA LEU A 158 15.14 -24.29 -2.20
C LEU A 158 16.10 -25.40 -2.63
N ARG A 159 17.40 -25.29 -2.31
CA ARG A 159 18.40 -26.33 -2.65
C ARG A 159 18.25 -27.61 -1.84
N PHE A 160 17.60 -27.52 -0.68
CA PHE A 160 17.38 -28.67 0.22
C PHE A 160 16.01 -29.33 0.01
N MET A 161 15.22 -28.87 -0.97
CA MET A 161 14.00 -29.58 -1.35
C MET A 161 14.37 -30.83 -2.17
N PRO A 162 13.94 -32.03 -1.76
CA PRO A 162 14.09 -33.22 -2.60
C PRO A 162 13.34 -33.02 -3.91
N GLU A 163 13.96 -33.42 -5.02
CA GLU A 163 13.32 -33.49 -6.34
C GLU A 163 12.10 -34.44 -6.28
N PRO A 164 10.99 -34.13 -6.96
CA PRO A 164 9.79 -34.96 -6.98
C PRO A 164 10.00 -36.34 -7.60
#